data_AF-A0A8C0HPV0-F1
#
_entry.id   AF-A0A8C0HPV0-F1
#
_cell.length_a   1.000
_cell.length_b   1.000
_cell.length_c   1.000
_cell.angle_alpha   90.00
_cell.angle_beta   90.00
_cell.angle_gamma   90.00
#
_symmetry.space_group_name_H-M   'P 1'
#
loop_
_entity.id
_entity.type
_entity.pdbx_description
1 polymer ?
#
loop_
_entity_poly.entity_id
_entity_poly.type
_entity_poly.pdbx_seq_one_letter_code
_entity_poly.pdbx_strand_id
1 'polypeptide(L)'
;MSVSSLFSSLFFSFLRYLIVVAQSPPLLKIKEEVLYRKIWPTCACVFSGSYSLLHASRKTFSNVKVSISSQWTPSCLNSTLWNSSHLFPNAEEATLFLGTLDTIFLFSYAMGLFVSGIVGDRLNLRWVLSFGMCSSALVVFFFGTLTEWLHFYNKWFYCCLWVVNGLLQSTGWPCVVAVMGNWFGKAGRGFVFGLWSACASVGNILGAFLASCVLKYGYEYAFLVTASVQFAGGVIVFFGLLTSPKEVGLPELGADEDDSVEEDANRPLMGNDDVDDDDRNYSIQATDTDNQPKAIGFFQACCLPGVVLYSLAYACLKLVNYSFFFWLPFYLSNNFGWKEAEADQLSIWYDVGGIIGGTIQGLISDVLQKRAPVLATSLLFAVGSLFGYSRSPNSKPINAVIMAITGFFIGGPSNMISSAISADLGRQDLVKGSSEALATVTGIVDGTGSVGAAVGQYLVSLIQENLGWMWVFYFFILMTSSTILFISPLIVREIKLLLHERRLRMLAE
;
A
#
# COMPACT_ATOMS: atom_id res chain seq x y z
N MET A 1 -3.46 29.08 -1.12
CA MET A 1 -4.23 27.96 -1.70
C MET A 1 -4.49 26.97 -0.58
N SER A 2 -5.74 26.72 -0.16
CA SER A 2 -5.98 25.76 0.92
C SER A 2 -5.58 24.35 0.44
N VAL A 3 -5.04 23.53 1.32
CA VAL A 3 -4.73 22.12 1.00
C VAL A 3 -5.96 21.42 0.39
N SER A 4 -7.19 21.74 0.84
CA SER A 4 -8.42 21.20 0.25
C SER A 4 -8.62 21.54 -1.24
N SER A 5 -8.23 22.74 -1.68
CA SER A 5 -8.30 23.18 -3.08
C SER A 5 -7.28 22.46 -3.97
N LEU A 6 -6.07 22.20 -3.44
CA LEU A 6 -5.05 21.41 -4.13
C LEU A 6 -5.47 19.94 -4.26
N PHE A 7 -6.06 19.36 -3.21
CA PHE A 7 -6.59 18.00 -3.19
C PHE A 7 -7.76 17.79 -4.15
N SER A 8 -8.72 18.72 -4.15
CA SER A 8 -9.82 18.71 -5.11
C SER A 8 -9.28 18.78 -6.55
N SER A 9 -8.33 19.68 -6.81
CA SER A 9 -7.69 19.82 -8.12
C SER A 9 -6.90 18.57 -8.56
N LEU A 10 -6.15 17.95 -7.65
CA LEU A 10 -5.41 16.71 -7.92
C LEU A 10 -6.37 15.52 -8.17
N PHE A 11 -7.45 15.42 -7.40
CA PHE A 11 -8.49 14.42 -7.56
C PHE A 11 -9.27 14.59 -8.89
N PHE A 12 -9.60 15.81 -9.29
CA PHE A 12 -10.22 16.08 -10.59
C PHE A 12 -9.24 15.93 -11.76
N SER A 13 -7.94 16.16 -11.55
CA SER A 13 -6.89 15.90 -12.54
C SER A 13 -6.67 14.39 -12.73
N PHE A 14 -6.72 13.61 -11.64
CA PHE A 14 -6.75 12.15 -11.66
C PHE A 14 -7.94 11.63 -12.49
N LEU A 15 -9.13 12.21 -12.28
CA LEU A 15 -10.35 11.88 -13.00
C LEU A 15 -10.25 12.18 -14.51
N ARG A 16 -9.71 13.35 -14.89
CA ARG A 16 -9.50 13.71 -16.31
C ARG A 16 -8.47 12.83 -17.00
N TYR A 17 -7.43 12.38 -16.30
CA TYR A 17 -6.36 11.60 -16.90
C TYR A 17 -6.75 10.13 -17.13
N LEU A 18 -7.50 9.51 -16.20
CA LEU A 18 -8.10 8.18 -16.41
C LEU A 18 -8.99 8.13 -17.67
N ILE A 19 -9.70 9.23 -17.95
CA ILE A 19 -10.53 9.39 -19.16
C ILE A 19 -9.66 9.47 -20.44
N VAL A 20 -8.45 10.03 -20.34
CA VAL A 20 -7.52 10.20 -21.48
C VAL A 20 -6.73 8.92 -21.75
N VAL A 21 -6.30 8.18 -20.72
CA VAL A 21 -5.59 6.89 -20.90
C VAL A 21 -6.49 5.81 -21.50
N ALA A 22 -7.81 5.91 -21.30
CA ALA A 22 -8.79 5.03 -21.92
C ALA A 22 -9.03 5.31 -23.43
N GLN A 23 -8.18 6.09 -24.11
CA GLN A 23 -8.32 6.45 -25.52
C GLN A 23 -7.24 5.79 -26.41
N SER A 24 -7.46 4.54 -26.83
CA SER A 24 -6.77 3.87 -27.96
C SER A 24 -7.80 3.06 -28.81
N PRO A 25 -7.82 3.11 -30.16
CA PRO A 25 -8.92 2.55 -30.99
C PRO A 25 -8.52 1.29 -31.82
N PRO A 26 -9.43 0.66 -32.63
CA PRO A 26 -10.84 0.30 -32.40
C PRO A 26 -11.20 -1.17 -32.83
N LEU A 27 -12.21 -1.82 -32.20
CA LEU A 27 -13.29 -2.63 -32.84
C LEU A 27 -14.06 -3.55 -31.85
N LEU A 28 -14.74 -3.00 -30.83
CA LEU A 28 -15.88 -3.63 -30.12
C LEU A 28 -16.60 -2.59 -29.21
N LYS A 29 -17.01 -1.48 -29.83
CA LYS A 29 -16.89 -0.14 -29.23
C LYS A 29 -18.07 0.43 -28.42
N ILE A 30 -19.13 -0.33 -28.10
CA ILE A 30 -20.32 0.29 -27.46
C ILE A 30 -20.59 -0.21 -26.03
N LYS A 31 -20.33 -1.48 -25.70
CA LYS A 31 -20.45 -1.99 -24.31
C LYS A 31 -19.18 -1.73 -23.49
N GLU A 32 -18.00 -1.92 -24.08
CA GLU A 32 -16.71 -1.66 -23.44
C GLU A 32 -16.46 -0.18 -23.15
N GLU A 33 -16.80 0.72 -24.08
CA GLU A 33 -16.55 2.16 -23.85
C GLU A 33 -17.36 2.72 -22.68
N VAL A 34 -18.63 2.35 -22.52
CA VAL A 34 -19.46 2.89 -21.42
C VAL A 34 -18.95 2.37 -20.08
N LEU A 35 -18.61 1.08 -19.99
CA LEU A 35 -18.16 0.51 -18.73
C LEU A 35 -16.75 0.98 -18.36
N TYR A 36 -15.81 0.96 -19.30
CA TYR A 36 -14.41 1.31 -19.07
C TYR A 36 -14.21 2.84 -18.94
N ARG A 37 -14.99 3.66 -19.67
CA ARG A 37 -14.87 5.14 -19.57
C ARG A 37 -15.76 5.79 -18.50
N LYS A 38 -16.89 5.19 -18.10
CA LYS A 38 -17.81 5.83 -17.14
C LYS A 38 -17.91 5.11 -15.80
N ILE A 39 -17.95 3.79 -15.77
CA ILE A 39 -18.29 3.04 -14.54
C ILE A 39 -17.03 2.70 -13.74
N TRP A 40 -16.00 2.16 -14.40
CA TRP A 40 -14.75 1.82 -13.72
C TRP A 40 -14.05 3.02 -13.08
N PRO A 41 -13.90 4.20 -13.72
CA PRO A 41 -13.27 5.35 -13.08
C PRO A 41 -14.02 5.80 -11.83
N THR A 42 -15.36 5.72 -11.84
CA THR A 42 -16.19 6.03 -10.67
C THR A 42 -16.00 5.00 -9.56
N CYS A 43 -16.05 3.69 -9.88
CA CYS A 43 -15.78 2.62 -8.92
C CYS A 43 -14.35 2.71 -8.36
N ALA A 44 -13.35 2.97 -9.19
CA ALA A 44 -11.95 3.15 -8.80
C ALA A 44 -11.74 4.40 -7.94
N CYS A 45 -12.50 5.48 -8.16
CA CYS A 45 -12.48 6.66 -7.29
C CYS A 45 -13.12 6.37 -5.94
N VAL A 46 -14.28 5.73 -5.93
CA VAL A 46 -14.97 5.31 -4.69
C VAL A 46 -14.10 4.36 -3.88
N PHE A 47 -13.44 3.44 -4.56
CA PHE A 47 -12.51 2.48 -3.99
C PHE A 47 -11.24 3.15 -3.43
N SER A 48 -10.57 4.00 -4.21
CA SER A 48 -9.41 4.79 -3.76
C SER A 48 -9.76 5.68 -2.56
N GLY A 49 -10.93 6.31 -2.58
CA GLY A 49 -11.44 7.11 -1.47
C GLY A 49 -11.65 6.26 -0.22
N SER A 50 -12.30 5.12 -0.35
CA SER A 50 -12.55 4.19 0.75
C SER A 50 -11.25 3.64 1.34
N TYR A 51 -10.26 3.32 0.51
CA TYR A 51 -8.94 2.89 0.97
C TYR A 51 -8.15 4.01 1.67
N SER A 52 -8.32 5.27 1.22
CA SER A 52 -7.79 6.44 1.92
C SER A 52 -8.36 6.56 3.34
N LEU A 53 -9.64 6.22 3.55
CA LEU A 53 -10.27 6.25 4.88
C LEU A 53 -9.68 5.20 5.83
N LEU A 54 -9.27 4.03 5.33
CA LEU A 54 -8.53 3.03 6.12
C LEU A 54 -7.19 3.60 6.61
N HIS A 55 -6.43 4.27 5.75
CA HIS A 55 -5.17 4.93 6.15
C HIS A 55 -5.39 6.11 7.09
N ALA A 56 -6.48 6.87 6.91
CA ALA A 56 -6.86 7.95 7.83
C ALA A 56 -7.09 7.44 9.26
N SER A 57 -7.79 6.31 9.41
CA SER A 57 -7.97 5.69 10.71
C SER A 57 -6.66 5.19 11.31
N ARG A 58 -5.76 4.61 10.51
CA ARG A 58 -4.43 4.17 10.97
C ARG A 58 -3.60 5.34 11.50
N LYS A 59 -3.67 6.50 10.85
CA LYS A 59 -2.96 7.71 11.27
C LYS A 59 -3.52 8.32 12.56
N THR A 60 -4.77 8.02 12.91
CA THR A 60 -5.43 8.62 14.08
C THR A 60 -4.63 8.40 15.36
N PHE A 61 -4.17 7.16 15.60
CA PHE A 61 -3.42 6.83 16.81
C PHE A 61 -2.15 7.65 16.96
N SER A 62 -1.38 7.86 15.89
CA SER A 62 -0.13 8.65 15.95
C SER A 62 -0.37 10.12 16.31
N ASN A 63 -1.52 10.67 15.92
CA ASN A 63 -1.82 12.11 16.08
C ASN A 63 -2.38 12.45 17.45
N VAL A 64 -2.80 11.45 18.23
CA VAL A 64 -3.42 11.66 19.55
C VAL A 64 -2.60 11.07 20.69
N LYS A 65 -1.38 10.59 20.42
CA LYS A 65 -0.49 9.99 21.43
C LYS A 65 -0.27 10.89 22.65
N VAL A 66 -0.04 12.18 22.41
CA VAL A 66 0.18 13.17 23.49
C VAL A 66 -1.07 13.29 24.36
N SER A 67 -2.25 13.42 23.76
CA SER A 67 -3.53 13.53 24.49
C SER A 67 -3.90 12.24 25.23
N ILE A 68 -3.62 11.07 24.64
CA ILE A 68 -3.80 9.78 25.33
C ILE A 68 -2.86 9.69 26.54
N SER A 69 -1.58 10.04 26.36
CA SER A 69 -0.58 10.01 27.44
C SER A 69 -0.98 10.91 28.60
N SER A 70 -1.50 12.11 28.32
CA SER A 70 -2.00 13.01 29.37
C SER A 70 -3.21 12.47 30.11
N GLN A 71 -4.08 11.70 29.46
CA GLN A 71 -5.29 11.17 30.09
C GLN A 71 -5.02 9.90 30.90
N TRP A 72 -4.10 9.06 30.42
CA TRP A 72 -3.69 7.84 31.09
C TRP A 72 -2.81 8.07 32.33
N THR A 73 -2.40 9.32 32.59
CA THR A 73 -1.53 9.70 33.71
C THR A 73 -2.21 10.73 34.64
N PRO A 74 -1.86 10.74 35.93
CA PRO A 74 -2.41 11.70 36.88
C PRO A 74 -1.88 13.13 36.63
N SER A 75 -2.75 14.13 36.71
CA SER A 75 -2.35 15.54 36.62
C SER A 75 -1.64 15.97 37.92
N CYS A 76 -0.45 16.60 37.81
CA CYS A 76 0.36 17.03 38.96
C CYS A 76 -0.31 17.99 39.95
N LEU A 77 -1.50 18.53 39.64
CA LEU A 77 -2.14 19.61 40.40
C LEU A 77 -3.30 19.20 41.34
N ASN A 78 -3.76 17.95 41.37
CA ASN A 78 -4.82 17.53 42.30
C ASN A 78 -4.52 16.16 42.92
N SER A 79 -3.72 16.18 43.99
CA SER A 79 -3.40 15.02 44.83
C SER A 79 -4.47 14.67 45.87
N THR A 80 -5.73 15.10 45.67
CA THR A 80 -6.80 14.80 46.62
C THR A 80 -8.02 14.20 45.93
N LEU A 81 -8.47 13.08 46.53
CA LEU A 81 -9.72 12.35 46.33
C LEU A 81 -9.83 11.39 45.14
N TRP A 82 -9.52 10.12 45.45
CA TRP A 82 -10.30 8.91 45.14
C TRP A 82 -11.24 8.93 43.91
N ASN A 83 -10.68 8.97 42.70
CA ASN A 83 -11.30 8.32 41.54
C ASN A 83 -10.27 8.01 40.43
N SER A 84 -9.16 7.38 40.82
CA SER A 84 -7.95 7.30 39.98
C SER A 84 -7.97 6.08 39.04
N SER A 85 -8.82 6.08 38.02
CA SER A 85 -8.70 5.12 36.92
C SER A 85 -7.59 5.54 35.95
N HIS A 86 -6.37 5.75 36.45
CA HIS A 86 -5.19 6.06 35.62
C HIS A 86 -4.42 4.78 35.32
N LEU A 87 -4.00 4.61 34.07
CA LEU A 87 -3.35 3.39 33.58
C LEU A 87 -1.85 3.35 33.93
N PHE A 88 -1.21 4.51 34.05
CA PHE A 88 0.21 4.65 34.32
C PHE A 88 0.50 5.71 35.39
N PRO A 89 1.54 5.51 36.21
CA PRO A 89 1.97 6.49 37.20
C PRO A 89 2.66 7.71 36.57
N ASN A 90 3.38 7.52 35.46
CA ASN A 90 4.24 8.52 34.82
C ASN A 90 4.01 8.61 33.30
N ALA A 91 4.23 9.79 32.71
CA ALA A 91 4.11 10.04 31.27
C ALA A 91 5.13 9.28 30.42
N GLU A 92 6.30 8.97 30.98
CA GLU A 92 7.34 8.18 30.32
C GLU A 92 6.89 6.73 30.08
N GLU A 93 6.31 6.08 31.10
CA GLU A 93 5.77 4.71 30.98
C GLU A 93 4.60 4.64 30.00
N ALA A 94 3.73 5.66 29.99
CA ALA A 94 2.63 5.75 29.02
C ALA A 94 3.15 5.87 27.59
N THR A 95 4.19 6.69 27.38
CA THR A 95 4.82 6.88 26.06
C THR A 95 5.49 5.59 25.56
N LEU A 96 6.21 4.88 26.43
CA LEU A 96 6.79 3.57 26.12
C LEU A 96 5.73 2.53 25.75
N PHE A 97 4.60 2.52 26.45
CA PHE A 97 3.49 1.63 26.14
C PHE A 97 2.82 1.97 24.80
N LEU A 98 2.65 3.26 24.47
CA LEU A 98 2.14 3.69 23.16
C LEU A 98 3.08 3.23 22.02
N GLY A 99 4.39 3.30 22.21
CA GLY A 99 5.36 2.74 21.26
C GLY A 99 5.26 1.22 21.13
N THR A 100 5.05 0.52 22.26
CA THR A 100 4.82 -0.94 22.26
C THR A 100 3.56 -1.30 21.46
N LEU A 101 2.49 -0.52 21.57
CA LEU A 101 1.29 -0.71 20.75
C LEU A 101 1.60 -0.59 19.26
N ASP A 102 2.35 0.43 18.81
CA ASP A 102 2.74 0.52 17.38
C ASP A 102 3.50 -0.71 16.89
N THR A 103 4.41 -1.24 17.70
CA THR A 103 5.15 -2.47 17.38
C THR A 103 4.21 -3.68 17.28
N ILE A 104 3.30 -3.84 18.23
CA ILE A 104 2.29 -4.91 18.24
C ILE A 104 1.42 -4.83 16.98
N PHE A 105 0.95 -3.63 16.63
CA PHE A 105 0.14 -3.42 15.43
C PHE A 105 0.91 -3.78 14.17
N LEU A 106 2.13 -3.27 13.99
CA LEU A 106 2.91 -3.53 12.78
C LEU A 106 3.29 -5.00 12.63
N PHE A 107 3.62 -5.68 13.74
CA PHE A 107 3.95 -7.10 13.73
C PHE A 107 2.72 -7.96 13.39
N SER A 108 1.58 -7.71 14.05
CA SER A 108 0.33 -8.40 13.75
C SER A 108 -0.16 -8.12 12.33
N TYR A 109 -0.02 -6.89 11.84
CA TYR A 109 -0.28 -6.51 10.45
C TYR A 109 0.60 -7.27 9.47
N ALA A 110 1.91 -7.42 9.76
CA ALA A 110 2.83 -8.20 8.94
C ALA A 110 2.43 -9.67 8.83
N MET A 111 2.10 -10.30 9.97
CA MET A 111 1.60 -11.68 9.99
C MET A 111 0.28 -11.81 9.25
N GLY A 112 -0.62 -10.84 9.44
CA GLY A 112 -1.88 -10.76 8.75
C GLY A 112 -1.72 -10.66 7.23
N LEU A 113 -0.72 -9.92 6.73
CA LEU A 113 -0.51 -9.74 5.28
C LEU A 113 -0.20 -11.04 4.57
N PHE A 114 0.64 -11.90 5.17
CA PHE A 114 0.93 -13.22 4.64
C PHE A 114 -0.33 -14.09 4.54
N VAL A 115 -1.17 -14.06 5.56
CA VAL A 115 -2.43 -14.82 5.59
C VAL A 115 -3.46 -14.22 4.62
N SER A 116 -3.62 -12.91 4.65
CA SER A 116 -4.64 -12.21 3.85
C SER A 116 -4.34 -12.23 2.36
N GLY A 117 -3.08 -12.36 1.95
CA GLY A 117 -2.75 -12.60 0.54
C GLY A 117 -3.33 -13.93 0.05
N ILE A 118 -3.13 -15.01 0.82
CA ILE A 118 -3.67 -16.34 0.52
C ILE A 118 -5.20 -16.33 0.55
N VAL A 119 -5.80 -15.64 1.52
CA VAL A 119 -7.25 -15.51 1.64
C VAL A 119 -7.82 -14.69 0.48
N GLY A 120 -7.12 -13.64 0.04
CA GLY A 120 -7.52 -12.76 -1.06
C GLY A 120 -7.58 -13.48 -2.40
N ASP A 121 -6.69 -14.43 -2.66
CA ASP A 121 -6.70 -15.24 -3.89
C ASP A 121 -7.73 -16.40 -3.85
N ARG A 122 -8.34 -16.70 -2.69
CA ARG A 122 -9.27 -17.84 -2.52
C ARG A 122 -10.72 -17.44 -2.26
N LEU A 123 -10.92 -16.25 -1.73
CA LEU A 123 -12.24 -15.70 -1.42
C LEU A 123 -12.50 -14.50 -2.31
N ASN A 124 -13.77 -14.15 -2.48
CA ASN A 124 -14.12 -12.94 -3.20
C ASN A 124 -13.51 -11.69 -2.50
N LEU A 125 -12.67 -10.97 -3.25
CA LEU A 125 -11.93 -9.79 -2.81
C LEU A 125 -12.84 -8.72 -2.18
N ARG A 126 -14.06 -8.55 -2.70
CA ARG A 126 -15.09 -7.63 -2.15
C ARG A 126 -15.45 -7.95 -0.71
N TRP A 127 -15.68 -9.21 -0.38
CA TRP A 127 -16.07 -9.62 0.98
C TRP A 127 -14.90 -9.49 1.94
N VAL A 128 -13.70 -9.92 1.52
CA VAL A 128 -12.49 -9.87 2.35
C VAL A 128 -12.13 -8.42 2.71
N LEU A 129 -12.14 -7.52 1.72
CA LEU A 129 -11.82 -6.11 1.94
C LEU A 129 -12.89 -5.41 2.81
N SER A 130 -14.17 -5.61 2.50
CA SER A 130 -15.26 -4.97 3.26
C SER A 130 -15.29 -5.45 4.71
N PHE A 131 -15.12 -6.76 4.93
CA PHE A 131 -15.01 -7.33 6.27
C PHE A 131 -13.84 -6.72 7.04
N GLY A 132 -12.64 -6.65 6.44
CA GLY A 132 -11.47 -6.04 7.08
C GLY A 132 -11.68 -4.58 7.45
N MET A 133 -12.24 -3.78 6.55
CA MET A 133 -12.54 -2.37 6.79
C MET A 133 -13.57 -2.16 7.90
N CYS A 134 -14.71 -2.84 7.84
CA CYS A 134 -15.79 -2.68 8.83
C CYS A 134 -15.37 -3.20 10.20
N SER A 135 -14.74 -4.37 10.27
CA SER A 135 -14.33 -4.99 11.55
C SER A 135 -13.20 -4.22 12.22
N SER A 136 -12.19 -3.74 11.47
CA SER A 136 -11.13 -2.91 12.05
C SER A 136 -11.67 -1.54 12.51
N ALA A 137 -12.67 -0.97 11.83
CA ALA A 137 -13.33 0.25 12.27
C ALA A 137 -14.01 0.07 13.64
N LEU A 138 -14.68 -1.07 13.83
CA LEU A 138 -15.26 -1.43 15.13
C LEU A 138 -14.18 -1.52 16.21
N VAL A 139 -13.07 -2.22 15.93
CA VAL A 139 -11.96 -2.36 16.89
C VAL A 139 -11.36 -1.00 17.28
N VAL A 140 -11.18 -0.09 16.31
CA VAL A 140 -10.71 1.28 16.56
C VAL A 140 -11.71 2.06 17.42
N PHE A 141 -13.00 1.94 17.16
CA PHE A 141 -14.05 2.54 17.99
C PHE A 141 -14.04 1.99 19.43
N PHE A 142 -13.89 0.67 19.59
CA PHE A 142 -13.75 0.03 20.91
C PHE A 142 -12.51 0.55 21.66
N PHE A 143 -11.38 0.62 20.97
CA PHE A 143 -10.12 1.08 21.54
C PHE A 143 -10.19 2.53 22.00
N GLY A 144 -10.60 3.45 21.13
CA GLY A 144 -10.49 4.88 21.41
C GLY A 144 -11.69 5.47 22.11
N THR A 145 -12.89 5.14 21.63
CA THR A 145 -14.12 5.80 22.06
C THR A 145 -14.79 5.08 23.22
N LEU A 146 -15.00 3.77 23.09
CA LEU A 146 -15.76 3.03 24.11
C LEU A 146 -14.98 2.90 25.43
N THR A 147 -13.67 2.65 25.37
CA THR A 147 -12.86 2.52 26.60
C THR A 147 -12.86 3.82 27.42
N GLU A 148 -12.83 4.98 26.75
CA GLU A 148 -12.90 6.28 27.42
C GLU A 148 -14.29 6.55 27.99
N TRP A 149 -15.36 6.30 27.22
CA TRP A 149 -16.74 6.50 27.70
C TRP A 149 -17.12 5.61 28.88
N LEU A 150 -16.57 4.40 28.95
CA LEU A 150 -16.79 3.46 30.05
C LEU A 150 -15.75 3.60 31.18
N HIS A 151 -14.75 4.47 31.03
CA HIS A 151 -13.59 4.61 31.92
C HIS A 151 -12.91 3.26 32.26
N PHE A 152 -12.81 2.38 31.27
CA PHE A 152 -12.21 1.05 31.41
C PHE A 152 -10.82 1.02 30.78
N TYR A 153 -9.78 1.08 31.63
CA TYR A 153 -8.39 1.09 31.18
C TYR A 153 -7.68 -0.20 31.60
N ASN A 154 -7.40 -1.08 30.63
CA ASN A 154 -6.66 -2.32 30.86
C ASN A 154 -5.59 -2.53 29.78
N LYS A 155 -4.33 -2.63 30.21
CA LYS A 155 -3.15 -2.76 29.32
C LYS A 155 -3.27 -3.97 28.37
N TRP A 156 -3.67 -5.12 28.90
CA TRP A 156 -3.80 -6.35 28.11
C TRP A 156 -4.95 -6.28 27.11
N PHE A 157 -6.04 -5.63 27.49
CA PHE A 157 -7.16 -5.39 26.59
C PHE A 157 -6.76 -4.51 25.41
N TYR A 158 -6.05 -3.40 25.68
CA TYR A 158 -5.51 -2.54 24.62
C TYR A 158 -4.56 -3.28 23.68
N CYS A 159 -3.64 -4.10 24.21
CA CYS A 159 -2.76 -4.94 23.39
C CYS A 159 -3.55 -5.91 22.51
N CYS A 160 -4.57 -6.58 23.07
CA CYS A 160 -5.41 -7.52 22.33
C CYS A 160 -6.17 -6.83 21.18
N LEU A 161 -6.80 -5.69 21.46
CA LEU A 161 -7.47 -4.89 20.42
C LEU A 161 -6.51 -4.50 19.30
N TRP A 162 -5.27 -4.12 19.63
CA TRP A 162 -4.29 -3.70 18.63
C TRP A 162 -3.75 -4.86 17.78
N VAL A 163 -3.60 -6.07 18.36
CA VAL A 163 -3.30 -7.29 17.60
C VAL A 163 -4.42 -7.58 16.59
N VAL A 164 -5.67 -7.55 17.05
CA VAL A 164 -6.84 -7.81 16.20
C VAL A 164 -6.96 -6.73 15.12
N ASN A 165 -6.74 -5.46 15.47
CA ASN A 165 -6.74 -4.35 14.51
C ASN A 165 -5.68 -4.55 13.42
N GLY A 166 -4.45 -4.93 13.78
CA GLY A 166 -3.39 -5.20 12.81
C GLY A 166 -3.75 -6.33 11.84
N LEU A 167 -4.26 -7.46 12.37
CA LEU A 167 -4.70 -8.60 11.56
C LEU A 167 -5.88 -8.26 10.63
N LEU A 168 -6.84 -7.45 11.09
CA LEU A 168 -8.00 -7.09 10.27
C LEU A 168 -7.65 -6.04 9.21
N GLN A 169 -6.78 -5.09 9.53
CA GLN A 169 -6.33 -4.09 8.55
C GLN A 169 -5.40 -4.66 7.47
N SER A 170 -4.73 -5.79 7.73
CA SER A 170 -3.83 -6.42 6.77
C SER A 170 -4.52 -6.87 5.49
N THR A 171 -5.82 -7.17 5.55
CA THR A 171 -6.59 -7.61 4.39
C THR A 171 -6.68 -6.55 3.30
N GLY A 172 -6.49 -5.28 3.64
CA GLY A 172 -6.61 -4.16 2.72
C GLY A 172 -5.66 -4.25 1.53
N TRP A 173 -4.35 -4.16 1.77
CA TRP A 173 -3.37 -3.93 0.70
C TRP A 173 -3.31 -5.06 -0.35
N PRO A 174 -3.20 -6.36 0.02
CA PRO A 174 -3.11 -7.44 -0.96
C PRO A 174 -4.37 -7.56 -1.82
N CYS A 175 -5.55 -7.44 -1.21
CA CYS A 175 -6.82 -7.52 -1.95
C CYS A 175 -6.95 -6.36 -2.93
N VAL A 176 -6.51 -5.18 -2.52
CA VAL A 176 -6.65 -3.97 -3.30
C VAL A 176 -5.69 -3.97 -4.51
N VAL A 177 -4.45 -4.42 -4.31
CA VAL A 177 -3.50 -4.63 -5.41
C VAL A 177 -4.00 -5.72 -6.36
N ALA A 178 -4.66 -6.76 -5.85
CA ALA A 178 -5.28 -7.79 -6.68
C ALA A 178 -6.40 -7.24 -7.57
N VAL A 179 -7.32 -6.46 -7.01
CA VAL A 179 -8.35 -5.75 -7.78
C VAL A 179 -7.73 -4.84 -8.84
N MET A 180 -6.73 -4.03 -8.46
CA MET A 180 -6.06 -3.15 -9.42
C MET A 180 -5.34 -3.92 -10.52
N GLY A 181 -4.76 -5.08 -10.21
CA GLY A 181 -4.22 -5.97 -11.22
C GLY A 181 -5.33 -6.43 -12.16
N ASN A 182 -6.42 -6.98 -11.64
CA ASN A 182 -7.53 -7.54 -12.43
C ASN A 182 -8.08 -6.57 -13.49
N TRP A 183 -8.02 -5.26 -13.23
CA TRP A 183 -8.48 -4.23 -14.16
C TRP A 183 -7.42 -3.65 -15.09
N PHE A 184 -6.13 -3.70 -14.73
CA PHE A 184 -5.07 -3.06 -15.53
C PHE A 184 -4.04 -4.09 -16.02
N GLY A 185 -3.81 -4.10 -17.34
CA GLY A 185 -2.86 -4.98 -18.02
C GLY A 185 -1.39 -4.72 -17.69
N LYS A 186 -0.45 -5.24 -18.50
CA LYS A 186 1.00 -5.03 -18.30
C LYS A 186 1.45 -3.61 -18.72
N ALA A 187 0.78 -3.01 -19.71
CA ALA A 187 1.12 -1.68 -20.21
C ALA A 187 0.65 -0.55 -19.29
N GLY A 188 1.52 0.43 -19.00
CA GLY A 188 1.17 1.62 -18.20
C GLY A 188 0.93 1.35 -16.70
N ARG A 189 1.26 0.15 -16.22
CA ARG A 189 0.98 -0.28 -14.85
C ARG A 189 1.72 0.56 -13.82
N GLY A 190 2.96 0.95 -14.08
CA GLY A 190 3.77 1.73 -13.15
C GLY A 190 3.15 3.08 -12.82
N PHE A 191 2.70 3.80 -13.85
CA PHE A 191 2.03 5.08 -13.69
C PHE A 191 0.69 4.91 -12.97
N VAL A 192 -0.15 3.95 -13.39
CA VAL A 192 -1.47 3.73 -12.79
C VAL A 192 -1.34 3.36 -11.32
N PHE A 193 -0.49 2.38 -10.99
CA PHE A 193 -0.27 1.97 -9.60
C PHE A 193 0.44 3.04 -8.78
N GLY A 194 1.39 3.79 -9.38
CA GLY A 194 2.06 4.91 -8.74
C GLY A 194 1.07 6.01 -8.34
N LEU A 195 0.21 6.41 -9.28
CA LEU A 195 -0.82 7.43 -9.05
C LEU A 195 -1.92 6.92 -8.10
N TRP A 196 -2.36 5.68 -8.26
CA TRP A 196 -3.36 5.06 -7.40
C TRP A 196 -2.86 4.92 -5.96
N SER A 197 -1.60 4.51 -5.75
CA SER A 197 -1.00 4.36 -4.42
C SER A 197 -0.94 5.66 -3.61
N ALA A 198 -1.09 6.81 -4.27
CA ALA A 198 -1.24 8.11 -3.62
C ALA A 198 -2.41 8.15 -2.62
N CYS A 199 -3.42 7.29 -2.79
CA CYS A 199 -4.55 7.19 -1.86
C CYS A 199 -4.12 6.91 -0.41
N ALA A 200 -3.02 6.17 -0.19
CA ALA A 200 -2.49 5.95 1.16
C ALA A 200 -2.03 7.25 1.81
N SER A 201 -1.21 8.04 1.09
CA SER A 201 -0.74 9.36 1.55
C SER A 201 -1.88 10.39 1.68
N VAL A 202 -2.86 10.34 0.77
CA VAL A 202 -4.10 11.13 0.88
C VAL A 202 -4.83 10.79 2.18
N GLY A 203 -4.95 9.49 2.50
CA GLY A 203 -5.52 9.01 3.75
C GLY A 203 -4.78 9.51 4.98
N ASN A 204 -3.45 9.49 4.98
CA ASN A 204 -2.62 10.01 6.06
C ASN A 204 -2.92 11.49 6.36
N ILE A 205 -2.99 12.30 5.29
CA ILE A 205 -3.27 13.74 5.38
C ILE A 205 -4.70 13.98 5.89
N LEU A 206 -5.69 13.22 5.39
CA LEU A 206 -7.06 13.27 5.86
C LEU A 206 -7.17 12.87 7.34
N GLY A 207 -6.45 11.83 7.78
CA GLY A 207 -6.42 11.41 9.18
C GLY A 207 -5.85 12.46 10.13
N ALA A 208 -4.76 13.13 9.72
CA ALA A 208 -4.20 14.27 10.44
C ALA A 208 -5.19 15.43 10.56
N PHE A 209 -5.84 15.78 9.45
CA PHE A 209 -6.84 16.84 9.45
C PHE A 209 -8.06 16.52 10.32
N LEU A 210 -8.64 15.33 10.17
CA LEU A 210 -9.82 14.90 10.94
C LEU A 210 -9.53 14.86 12.44
N ALA A 211 -8.40 14.31 12.85
CA ALA A 211 -7.99 14.28 14.26
C ALA A 211 -7.85 15.70 14.81
N SER A 212 -7.15 16.60 14.10
CA SER A 212 -6.93 17.98 14.53
C SER A 212 -8.23 18.78 14.73
N CYS A 213 -9.24 18.56 13.89
CA CYS A 213 -10.53 19.24 14.00
C CYS A 213 -11.29 18.91 15.29
N VAL A 214 -11.18 17.68 15.78
CA VAL A 214 -11.97 17.20 16.91
C VAL A 214 -11.18 17.05 18.21
N LEU A 215 -9.85 17.11 18.15
CA LEU A 215 -8.97 16.95 19.31
C LEU A 215 -9.29 17.92 20.46
N LYS A 216 -9.81 19.12 20.14
CA LYS A 216 -10.24 20.11 21.13
C LYS A 216 -11.36 19.62 22.05
N TYR A 217 -12.16 18.66 21.58
CA TYR A 217 -13.28 18.09 22.33
C TYR A 217 -12.89 16.84 23.12
N GLY A 218 -11.75 16.22 22.80
CA GLY A 218 -11.30 14.95 23.37
C GLY A 218 -10.63 14.06 22.32
N TYR A 219 -9.76 13.16 22.75
CA TYR A 219 -9.07 12.23 21.84
C TYR A 219 -10.02 11.12 21.35
N GLU A 220 -11.01 10.76 22.15
CA GLU A 220 -12.02 9.75 21.89
C GLU A 220 -12.88 10.08 20.67
N TYR A 221 -13.10 11.38 20.42
CA TYR A 221 -13.82 11.87 19.24
C TYR A 221 -12.99 11.75 17.97
N ALA A 222 -11.65 11.82 18.06
CA ALA A 222 -10.78 11.57 16.92
C ALA A 222 -10.95 10.13 16.43
N PHE A 223 -10.96 9.16 17.34
CA PHE A 223 -11.23 7.77 17.01
C PHE A 223 -12.67 7.54 16.55
N LEU A 224 -13.66 8.21 17.15
CA LEU A 224 -15.06 8.07 16.74
C LEU A 224 -15.26 8.50 15.30
N VAL A 225 -14.75 9.68 14.92
CA VAL A 225 -14.90 10.21 13.57
C VAL A 225 -14.17 9.33 12.57
N THR A 226 -12.93 8.93 12.84
CA THR A 226 -12.16 8.13 11.89
C THR A 226 -12.67 6.70 11.76
N ALA A 227 -13.14 6.08 12.84
CA ALA A 227 -13.82 4.78 12.80
C ALA A 227 -15.13 4.87 12.01
N SER A 228 -15.94 5.92 12.22
CA SER A 228 -17.22 6.09 11.53
C SER A 228 -17.04 6.23 10.02
N VAL A 229 -16.09 7.05 9.57
CA VAL A 229 -15.81 7.20 8.13
C VAL A 229 -15.21 5.92 7.54
N GLN A 230 -14.34 5.22 8.26
CA GLN A 230 -13.81 3.94 7.79
C GLN A 230 -14.90 2.88 7.65
N PHE A 231 -15.82 2.78 8.62
CA PHE A 231 -16.95 1.86 8.56
C PHE A 231 -17.86 2.17 7.37
N ALA A 232 -18.20 3.45 7.16
CA ALA A 232 -18.97 3.89 5.99
C ALA A 232 -18.25 3.54 4.68
N GLY A 233 -16.93 3.74 4.61
CA GLY A 233 -16.11 3.33 3.46
C GLY A 233 -16.17 1.83 3.19
N GLY A 234 -16.12 0.99 4.24
CA GLY A 234 -16.28 -0.46 4.12
C GLY A 234 -17.65 -0.88 3.59
N VAL A 235 -18.73 -0.22 4.03
CA VAL A 235 -20.09 -0.45 3.51
C VAL A 235 -20.20 -0.02 2.04
N ILE A 236 -19.61 1.10 1.66
CA ILE A 236 -19.59 1.56 0.27
C ILE A 236 -18.84 0.57 -0.62
N VAL A 237 -17.68 0.06 -0.17
CA VAL A 237 -16.93 -0.97 -0.88
C VAL A 237 -17.75 -2.26 -1.03
N PHE A 238 -18.50 -2.64 0.01
CA PHE A 238 -19.36 -3.81 -0.03
C PHE A 238 -20.41 -3.76 -1.14
N PHE A 239 -21.06 -2.61 -1.33
CA PHE A 239 -22.09 -2.46 -2.36
C PHE A 239 -21.55 -2.03 -3.73
N GLY A 240 -20.40 -1.37 -3.78
CA GLY A 240 -19.91 -0.66 -4.97
C GLY A 240 -18.64 -1.19 -5.63
N LEU A 241 -17.90 -2.13 -5.01
CA LEU A 241 -16.61 -2.59 -5.54
C LEU A 241 -16.78 -3.67 -6.61
N LEU A 242 -16.49 -3.37 -7.87
CA LEU A 242 -16.35 -4.38 -8.92
C LEU A 242 -14.94 -5.02 -8.85
N THR A 243 -14.85 -6.31 -8.56
CA THR A 243 -13.54 -6.95 -8.31
C THR A 243 -12.77 -7.28 -9.59
N SER A 244 -13.48 -7.60 -10.67
CA SER A 244 -12.90 -7.93 -11.95
C SER A 244 -13.81 -7.50 -13.11
N PRO A 245 -13.26 -7.34 -14.33
CA PRO A 245 -14.06 -7.09 -15.53
C PRO A 245 -15.09 -8.20 -15.82
N LYS A 246 -14.82 -9.44 -15.38
CA LYS A 246 -15.71 -10.61 -15.53
C LYS A 246 -17.08 -10.40 -14.87
N GLU A 247 -17.13 -9.70 -13.74
CA GLU A 247 -18.41 -9.41 -13.05
C GLU A 247 -19.38 -8.60 -13.91
N VAL A 248 -18.88 -7.92 -14.95
CA VAL A 248 -19.69 -7.13 -15.86
C VAL A 248 -19.72 -7.72 -17.28
N GLY A 249 -19.25 -8.96 -17.43
CA GLY A 249 -19.25 -9.70 -18.69
C GLY A 249 -18.18 -9.24 -19.69
N LEU A 250 -17.11 -8.58 -19.23
CA LEU A 250 -15.94 -8.29 -20.06
C LEU A 250 -14.87 -9.39 -19.91
N PRO A 251 -14.16 -9.76 -21.00
CA PRO A 251 -13.05 -10.68 -20.93
C PRO A 251 -11.91 -10.09 -20.08
N GLU A 252 -11.12 -10.96 -19.44
CA GLU A 252 -9.92 -10.53 -18.74
C GLU A 252 -8.85 -10.11 -19.76
N LEU A 253 -8.28 -8.92 -19.55
CA LEU A 253 -7.14 -8.43 -20.33
C LEU A 253 -5.95 -9.39 -20.20
N GLY A 254 -5.77 -10.25 -21.21
CA GLY A 254 -4.68 -11.23 -21.31
C GLY A 254 -5.07 -12.69 -21.55
N ALA A 255 -6.36 -13.02 -21.72
CA ALA A 255 -6.81 -14.36 -22.06
C ALA A 255 -6.81 -14.66 -23.58
N ASP A 256 -7.00 -13.65 -24.43
CA ASP A 256 -7.32 -13.89 -25.86
C ASP A 256 -6.17 -13.61 -26.85
N GLU A 257 -4.98 -13.16 -26.41
CA GLU A 257 -3.89 -12.79 -27.33
C GLU A 257 -2.98 -13.95 -27.78
N ASP A 258 -3.02 -15.13 -27.14
CA ASP A 258 -2.18 -16.30 -27.55
C ASP A 258 -3.01 -17.53 -27.98
N ASP A 259 -4.26 -17.72 -27.52
CA ASP A 259 -5.04 -18.92 -27.86
C ASP A 259 -5.65 -18.88 -29.28
N SER A 260 -5.61 -17.74 -29.97
CA SER A 260 -6.16 -17.60 -31.32
C SER A 260 -5.17 -17.94 -32.45
N VAL A 261 -3.91 -18.31 -32.14
CA VAL A 261 -2.87 -18.57 -33.16
C VAL A 261 -2.45 -20.05 -33.26
N GLU A 262 -2.65 -20.89 -32.24
CA GLU A 262 -2.20 -22.30 -32.30
C GLU A 262 -3.27 -23.34 -32.71
N GLU A 263 -4.57 -23.03 -32.65
CA GLU A 263 -5.62 -24.01 -33.02
C GLU A 263 -5.97 -24.06 -34.53
N ASP A 264 -5.57 -23.08 -35.34
CA ASP A 264 -5.90 -23.03 -36.77
C ASP A 264 -4.77 -23.56 -37.69
N ALA A 265 -3.61 -23.94 -37.13
CA ALA A 265 -2.45 -24.39 -37.90
C ALA A 265 -2.40 -25.92 -38.16
N ASN A 266 -3.31 -26.70 -37.58
CA ASN A 266 -3.28 -28.18 -37.65
C ASN A 266 -4.54 -28.79 -38.30
N ARG A 267 -5.18 -28.09 -39.23
CA ARG A 267 -6.15 -28.71 -40.15
C ARG A 267 -5.46 -29.05 -41.47
N PRO A 268 -5.17 -30.34 -41.76
CA PRO A 268 -4.70 -30.71 -43.09
C PRO A 268 -5.84 -30.50 -44.09
N LEU A 269 -5.66 -29.51 -44.95
CA LEU A 269 -6.44 -29.31 -46.17
C LEU A 269 -5.95 -30.27 -47.25
N MET A 270 -6.78 -31.24 -47.62
CA MET A 270 -7.07 -31.72 -49.00
C MET A 270 -7.36 -33.23 -49.05
N GLY A 271 -8.43 -33.60 -49.75
CA GLY A 271 -8.61 -34.92 -50.37
C GLY A 271 -10.04 -35.45 -50.31
N ASN A 272 -10.84 -35.15 -51.34
CA ASN A 272 -12.13 -35.80 -51.62
C ASN A 272 -11.95 -37.32 -51.79
N ASP A 273 -12.92 -38.10 -51.31
CA ASP A 273 -13.72 -39.08 -52.07
C ASP A 273 -14.75 -39.74 -51.15
N ASP A 274 -16.01 -39.34 -51.32
CA ASP A 274 -17.20 -40.19 -51.50
C ASP A 274 -17.48 -41.44 -50.62
N VAL A 275 -18.58 -41.30 -49.85
CA VAL A 275 -19.66 -42.26 -49.45
C VAL A 275 -19.32 -43.48 -48.58
N ASP A 276 -19.86 -43.54 -47.35
CA ASP A 276 -21.07 -44.32 -46.97
C ASP A 276 -21.24 -44.44 -45.43
N ASP A 277 -22.51 -44.59 -45.06
CA ASP A 277 -23.15 -44.52 -43.74
C ASP A 277 -22.56 -45.37 -42.59
N ASP A 278 -22.93 -44.92 -41.38
CA ASP A 278 -23.29 -45.70 -40.18
C ASP A 278 -22.31 -45.65 -38.98
N ASP A 279 -22.44 -44.63 -38.12
CA ASP A 279 -21.79 -44.59 -36.81
C ASP A 279 -22.73 -44.13 -35.66
N ARG A 280 -23.30 -45.15 -35.01
CA ARG A 280 -23.11 -45.48 -33.57
C ARG A 280 -23.09 -44.33 -32.56
N ASN A 281 -24.22 -44.23 -31.85
CA ASN A 281 -24.32 -44.10 -30.38
C ASN A 281 -23.01 -43.72 -29.64
N TYR A 282 -22.83 -42.43 -29.35
CA TYR A 282 -22.00 -41.99 -28.23
C TYR A 282 -22.79 -41.05 -27.33
N SER A 283 -22.92 -41.51 -26.10
CA SER A 283 -23.55 -40.87 -24.95
C SER A 283 -23.05 -39.45 -24.71
N ILE A 284 -24.01 -38.57 -24.47
CA ILE A 284 -23.87 -37.30 -23.77
C ILE A 284 -23.21 -37.57 -22.42
N GLN A 285 -21.92 -37.29 -22.30
CA GLN A 285 -21.25 -36.96 -21.04
C GLN A 285 -20.37 -35.74 -21.29
N ALA A 286 -21.03 -34.58 -21.34
CA ALA A 286 -20.38 -33.30 -21.08
C ALA A 286 -20.00 -33.28 -19.60
N THR A 287 -18.80 -33.75 -19.28
CA THR A 287 -18.13 -33.37 -18.03
C THR A 287 -17.51 -32.00 -18.26
N ASP A 288 -18.31 -30.96 -18.03
CA ASP A 288 -17.80 -29.63 -17.68
C ASP A 288 -17.08 -29.77 -16.33
N THR A 289 -15.81 -30.19 -16.36
CA THR A 289 -14.93 -30.05 -15.20
C THR A 289 -14.64 -28.57 -15.03
N ASP A 290 -15.36 -27.97 -14.09
CA ASP A 290 -15.11 -26.75 -13.35
C ASP A 290 -13.61 -26.34 -13.36
N ASN A 291 -13.19 -25.55 -14.35
CA ASN A 291 -11.87 -24.94 -14.43
C ASN A 291 -11.79 -23.76 -13.44
N GLN A 292 -11.94 -24.05 -12.15
CA GLN A 292 -11.60 -23.11 -11.10
C GLN A 292 -10.08 -22.97 -11.05
N PRO A 293 -9.52 -21.76 -11.26
CA PRO A 293 -8.09 -21.56 -11.20
C PRO A 293 -7.53 -21.96 -9.80
N LYS A 294 -6.61 -22.93 -9.74
CA LYS A 294 -6.02 -23.48 -8.50
C LYS A 294 -4.99 -22.55 -7.84
N ALA A 295 -5.43 -21.75 -6.86
CA ALA A 295 -4.58 -20.83 -6.08
C ALA A 295 -3.21 -21.41 -5.66
N ILE A 296 -2.13 -20.65 -5.90
CA ILE A 296 -0.75 -21.04 -5.58
C ILE A 296 -0.53 -21.09 -4.06
N GLY A 297 0.29 -22.05 -3.59
CA GLY A 297 0.71 -22.12 -2.19
C GLY A 297 1.78 -21.09 -1.82
N PHE A 298 1.81 -20.65 -0.56
CA PHE A 298 2.75 -19.65 -0.03
C PHE A 298 4.23 -19.94 -0.39
N PHE A 299 4.68 -21.18 -0.21
CA PHE A 299 6.07 -21.56 -0.50
C PHE A 299 6.41 -21.45 -1.99
N GLN A 300 5.48 -21.83 -2.86
CA GLN A 300 5.67 -21.72 -4.31
C GLN A 300 5.71 -20.25 -4.75
N ALA A 301 4.88 -19.40 -4.14
CA ALA A 301 4.92 -17.95 -4.39
C ALA A 301 6.24 -17.32 -3.89
N CYS A 302 6.80 -17.78 -2.76
CA CYS A 302 8.12 -17.35 -2.29
C CYS A 302 9.26 -17.77 -3.23
N CYS A 303 9.15 -18.93 -3.89
CA CYS A 303 10.16 -19.42 -4.82
C CYS A 303 10.16 -18.70 -6.18
N LEU A 304 9.21 -17.81 -6.44
CA LEU A 304 9.17 -17.06 -7.70
C LEU A 304 10.40 -16.14 -7.86
N PRO A 305 10.93 -16.04 -9.09
CA PRO A 305 12.15 -15.30 -9.34
C PRO A 305 11.94 -13.81 -9.08
N GLY A 306 12.72 -13.27 -8.14
CA GLY A 306 12.70 -11.87 -7.75
C GLY A 306 11.82 -11.54 -6.54
N VAL A 307 10.88 -12.42 -6.13
CA VAL A 307 10.00 -12.17 -4.98
C VAL A 307 10.81 -11.98 -3.70
N VAL A 308 11.73 -12.91 -3.37
CA VAL A 308 12.56 -12.81 -2.17
C VAL A 308 13.45 -11.56 -2.18
N LEU A 309 14.09 -11.27 -3.31
CA LEU A 309 15.01 -10.13 -3.44
C LEU A 309 14.28 -8.80 -3.27
N TYR A 310 13.12 -8.63 -3.94
CA TYR A 310 12.28 -7.45 -3.75
C TYR A 310 11.68 -7.38 -2.35
N SER A 311 11.30 -8.51 -1.74
CA SER A 311 10.76 -8.54 -0.38
C SER A 311 11.79 -8.09 0.67
N LEU A 312 13.03 -8.57 0.56
CA LEU A 312 14.13 -8.17 1.45
C LEU A 312 14.53 -6.71 1.23
N ALA A 313 14.63 -6.27 -0.03
CA ALA A 313 14.85 -4.86 -0.35
C ALA A 313 13.72 -3.99 0.23
N TYR A 314 12.48 -4.42 0.08
CA TYR A 314 11.32 -3.69 0.58
C TYR A 314 11.27 -3.65 2.10
N ALA A 315 11.72 -4.69 2.81
CA ALA A 315 11.86 -4.64 4.27
C ALA A 315 12.76 -3.49 4.72
N CYS A 316 13.92 -3.33 4.08
CA CYS A 316 14.84 -2.24 4.39
C CYS A 316 14.28 -0.86 4.03
N LEU A 317 13.62 -0.74 2.88
CA LEU A 317 13.08 0.53 2.41
C LEU A 317 11.82 0.95 3.17
N LYS A 318 10.90 0.00 3.41
CA LYS A 318 9.67 0.24 4.17
C LYS A 318 9.99 0.59 5.62
N LEU A 319 11.05 0.01 6.20
CA LEU A 319 11.59 0.43 7.48
C LEU A 319 11.86 1.93 7.52
N VAL A 320 12.64 2.44 6.57
CA VAL A 320 12.97 3.87 6.50
C VAL A 320 11.71 4.70 6.26
N ASN A 321 10.88 4.32 5.28
CA ASN A 321 9.65 5.04 4.94
C ASN A 321 8.66 5.13 6.11
N TYR A 322 8.47 4.04 6.85
CA TYR A 322 7.57 4.00 8.02
C TYR A 322 8.19 4.71 9.23
N SER A 323 9.52 4.77 9.32
CA SER A 323 10.17 5.56 10.35
C SER A 323 9.90 7.05 10.15
N PHE A 324 9.97 7.56 8.91
CA PHE A 324 9.50 8.91 8.61
C PHE A 324 8.00 9.07 8.90
N PHE A 325 7.18 8.08 8.56
CA PHE A 325 5.74 8.15 8.81
C PHE A 325 5.38 8.31 10.30
N PHE A 326 6.05 7.60 11.21
CA PHE A 326 5.71 7.60 12.64
C PHE A 326 6.54 8.60 13.46
N TRP A 327 7.80 8.84 13.12
CA TRP A 327 8.73 9.62 13.96
C TRP A 327 9.00 11.03 13.44
N LEU A 328 8.63 11.37 12.20
CA LEU A 328 8.96 12.69 11.64
C LEU A 328 8.35 13.86 12.42
N PRO A 329 7.05 13.86 12.81
CA PRO A 329 6.52 14.94 13.64
C PRO A 329 7.22 15.05 15.00
N PHE A 330 7.50 13.91 15.62
CA PHE A 330 8.21 13.83 16.90
C PHE A 330 9.64 14.38 16.79
N TYR A 331 10.38 14.02 15.74
CA TYR A 331 11.71 14.57 15.44
C TYR A 331 11.67 16.09 15.30
N LEU A 332 10.71 16.63 14.54
CA LEU A 332 10.59 18.07 14.31
C LEU A 332 10.30 18.84 15.61
N SER A 333 9.46 18.29 16.49
CA SER A 333 9.17 18.90 17.79
C SER A 333 10.36 18.80 18.74
N ASN A 334 10.99 17.63 18.86
CA ASN A 334 12.07 17.39 19.81
C ASN A 334 13.40 18.06 19.40
N ASN A 335 13.77 18.04 18.11
CA ASN A 335 15.05 18.57 17.64
C ASN A 335 15.01 20.09 17.37
N PHE A 336 13.91 20.60 16.80
CA PHE A 336 13.80 22.02 16.46
C PHE A 336 12.95 22.85 17.46
N GLY A 337 12.29 22.20 18.42
CA GLY A 337 11.44 22.86 19.41
C GLY A 337 10.14 23.43 18.84
N TRP A 338 9.71 22.97 17.66
CA TRP A 338 8.50 23.47 17.02
C TRP A 338 7.25 22.90 17.71
N LYS A 339 6.17 23.69 17.69
CA LYS A 339 4.87 23.27 18.23
C LYS A 339 4.39 22.03 17.50
N GLU A 340 3.80 21.10 18.23
CA GLU A 340 3.30 19.81 17.71
C GLU A 340 2.41 19.98 16.47
N ALA A 341 1.42 20.88 16.54
CA ALA A 341 0.53 21.16 15.41
C ALA A 341 1.26 21.68 14.15
N GLU A 342 2.37 22.41 14.32
CA GLU A 342 3.17 22.89 13.20
C GLU A 342 4.09 21.79 12.63
N ALA A 343 4.63 20.94 13.51
CA ALA A 343 5.42 19.77 13.13
C ALA A 343 4.58 18.76 12.33
N ASP A 344 3.33 18.51 12.75
CA ASP A 344 2.38 17.66 12.03
C ASP A 344 2.09 18.20 10.63
N GLN A 345 1.80 19.50 10.51
CA GLN A 345 1.55 20.14 9.22
C GLN A 345 2.77 20.10 8.30
N LEU A 346 3.97 20.24 8.86
CA LEU A 346 5.21 20.19 8.07
C LEU A 346 5.53 18.77 7.59
N SER A 347 5.18 17.73 8.37
CA SER A 347 5.38 16.33 8.02
C SER A 347 4.61 15.92 6.74
N ILE A 348 3.50 16.59 6.43
CA ILE A 348 2.70 16.38 5.21
C ILE A 348 3.55 16.53 3.95
N TRP A 349 4.58 17.38 3.95
CA TRP A 349 5.43 17.57 2.77
C TRP A 349 6.18 16.31 2.37
N TYR A 350 6.47 15.41 3.31
CA TYR A 350 7.03 14.10 3.01
C TYR A 350 6.06 13.25 2.18
N ASP A 351 4.79 13.17 2.61
CA ASP A 351 3.72 12.46 1.89
C ASP A 351 3.49 13.06 0.49
N VAL A 352 3.49 14.39 0.36
CA VAL A 352 3.39 15.08 -0.93
C VAL A 352 4.55 14.68 -1.86
N GLY A 353 5.77 14.65 -1.33
CA GLY A 353 6.94 14.16 -2.04
C GLY A 353 6.75 12.72 -2.54
N GLY A 354 6.26 11.84 -1.68
CA GLY A 354 5.99 10.43 -1.99
C GLY A 354 4.95 10.23 -3.11
N ILE A 355 3.87 11.04 -3.11
CA ILE A 355 2.84 11.02 -4.17
C ILE A 355 3.45 11.38 -5.53
N ILE A 356 4.19 12.49 -5.58
CA ILE A 356 4.83 12.97 -6.81
C ILE A 356 5.88 11.96 -7.28
N GLY A 357 6.70 11.45 -6.35
CA GLY A 357 7.73 10.45 -6.59
C GLY A 357 7.17 9.16 -7.17
N GLY A 358 6.16 8.58 -6.51
CA GLY A 358 5.55 7.32 -6.95
C GLY A 358 4.93 7.42 -8.34
N THR A 359 4.28 8.55 -8.64
CA THR A 359 3.68 8.80 -9.95
C THR A 359 4.73 8.98 -11.05
N ILE A 360 5.72 9.85 -10.83
CA ILE A 360 6.75 10.15 -11.83
C ILE A 360 7.66 8.95 -12.07
N GLN A 361 8.10 8.26 -11.02
CA GLN A 361 8.95 7.08 -11.16
C GLN A 361 8.18 5.90 -11.76
N GLY A 362 6.89 5.76 -11.44
CA GLY A 362 5.98 4.85 -12.11
C GLY A 362 5.91 5.10 -13.62
N LEU A 363 5.75 6.36 -14.03
CA LEU A 363 5.77 6.77 -15.44
C LEU A 363 7.10 6.48 -16.12
N ILE A 364 8.22 6.92 -15.50
CA ILE A 364 9.56 6.74 -16.06
C ILE A 364 9.86 5.25 -16.25
N SER A 365 9.46 4.41 -15.29
CA SER A 365 9.68 2.97 -15.37
C SER A 365 8.79 2.28 -16.41
N ASP A 366 7.58 2.80 -16.69
CA ASP A 366 6.77 2.36 -17.83
C ASP A 366 7.40 2.78 -19.17
N VAL A 367 7.90 4.00 -19.29
CA VAL A 367 8.55 4.48 -20.51
C VAL A 367 9.83 3.69 -20.80
N LEU A 368 10.62 3.39 -19.77
CA LEU A 368 11.84 2.59 -19.90
C LEU A 368 11.59 1.08 -19.98
N GLN A 369 10.36 0.61 -19.71
CA GLN A 369 9.98 -0.80 -19.64
C GLN A 369 10.83 -1.64 -18.66
N LYS A 370 11.58 -1.00 -17.76
CA LYS A 370 12.46 -1.64 -16.78
C LYS A 370 12.28 -0.93 -15.43
N ARG A 371 12.04 -1.71 -14.37
CA ARG A 371 11.71 -1.19 -13.03
C ARG A 371 12.95 -1.01 -12.17
N ALA A 372 13.90 -1.95 -12.22
CA ALA A 372 15.03 -1.99 -11.29
C ALA A 372 16.01 -0.81 -11.46
N PRO A 373 16.37 -0.36 -12.69
CA PRO A 373 17.24 0.80 -12.87
C PRO A 373 16.65 2.09 -12.31
N VAL A 374 15.33 2.31 -12.49
CA VAL A 374 14.64 3.51 -11.99
C VAL A 374 14.66 3.53 -10.46
N LEU A 375 14.39 2.39 -9.82
CA LEU A 375 14.55 2.25 -8.37
C LEU A 375 15.98 2.58 -7.93
N ALA A 376 16.97 1.98 -8.58
CA ALA A 376 18.38 2.14 -8.21
C ALA A 376 18.79 3.61 -8.24
N THR A 377 18.47 4.31 -9.34
CA THR A 377 18.77 5.73 -9.50
C THR A 377 18.06 6.57 -8.43
N SER A 378 16.78 6.31 -8.17
CA SER A 378 16.05 7.03 -7.12
C SER A 378 16.66 6.80 -5.74
N LEU A 379 17.00 5.56 -5.39
CA LEU A 379 17.57 5.22 -4.08
C LEU A 379 18.99 5.79 -3.90
N LEU A 380 19.78 5.91 -4.97
CA LEU A 380 21.07 6.61 -4.91
C LEU A 380 20.89 8.10 -4.56
N PHE A 381 19.92 8.77 -5.17
CA PHE A 381 19.57 10.14 -4.79
C PHE A 381 18.95 10.22 -3.38
N ALA A 382 18.24 9.18 -2.94
CA ALA A 382 17.70 9.08 -1.59
C ALA A 382 18.80 9.18 -0.52
N VAL A 383 19.93 8.48 -0.71
CA VAL A 383 21.09 8.54 0.19
C VAL A 383 21.60 9.98 0.33
N GLY A 384 21.74 10.71 -0.78
CA GLY A 384 22.12 12.11 -0.78
C GLY A 384 21.09 13.00 -0.06
N SER A 385 19.79 12.77 -0.30
CA SER A 385 18.72 13.52 0.35
C SER A 385 18.68 13.32 1.87
N LEU A 386 18.92 12.10 2.34
CA LEU A 386 18.97 11.76 3.77
C LEU A 386 20.15 12.45 4.46
N PHE A 387 21.32 12.46 3.81
CA PHE A 387 22.49 13.17 4.30
C PHE A 387 22.28 14.69 4.34
N GLY A 388 21.58 15.24 3.35
CA GLY A 388 21.16 16.64 3.35
C GLY A 388 20.20 16.96 4.49
N TYR A 389 19.20 16.10 4.73
CA TYR A 389 18.23 16.28 5.79
C TYR A 389 18.83 16.18 7.20
N SER A 390 19.83 15.32 7.39
CA SER A 390 20.54 15.18 8.67
C SER A 390 21.30 16.44 9.09
N ARG A 391 21.53 17.39 8.17
CA ARG A 391 22.16 18.70 8.41
C ARG A 391 21.22 19.87 8.12
N SER A 392 19.92 19.62 8.13
CA SER A 392 18.92 20.64 7.82
C SER A 392 19.00 21.81 8.83
N PRO A 393 18.98 23.07 8.37
CA PRO A 393 18.96 24.24 9.25
C PRO A 393 17.60 24.36 9.94
N ASN A 394 17.54 25.09 11.07
CA ASN A 394 16.28 25.39 11.77
C ASN A 394 15.43 26.45 11.02
N SER A 395 15.00 26.10 9.81
CA SER A 395 14.07 26.91 9.03
C SER A 395 13.00 26.01 8.43
N LYS A 396 11.74 26.38 8.70
CA LYS A 396 10.55 25.65 8.25
C LYS A 396 10.46 25.47 6.73
N PRO A 397 10.70 26.49 5.88
CA PRO A 397 10.56 26.31 4.43
C PRO A 397 11.64 25.39 3.85
N ILE A 398 12.87 25.45 4.34
CA ILE A 398 13.95 24.58 3.86
C ILE A 398 13.67 23.13 4.28
N ASN A 399 13.22 22.91 5.52
CA ASN A 399 12.82 21.57 5.96
C ASN A 399 11.67 21.01 5.11
N ALA A 400 10.65 21.81 4.81
CA ALA A 400 9.54 21.39 3.95
C ALA A 400 10.02 20.92 2.57
N VAL A 401 10.92 21.68 1.94
CA VAL A 401 11.49 21.33 0.62
C VAL A 401 12.34 20.06 0.70
N ILE A 402 13.23 19.95 1.69
CA ILE A 402 14.07 18.75 1.83
C ILE A 402 13.20 17.52 2.14
N MET A 403 12.18 17.63 3.00
CA MET A 403 11.25 16.53 3.28
C MET A 403 10.48 16.09 2.03
N ALA A 404 10.04 17.04 1.18
CA ALA A 404 9.41 16.70 -0.09
C ALA A 404 10.38 15.96 -1.03
N ILE A 405 11.65 16.39 -1.09
CA ILE A 405 12.69 15.71 -1.88
C ILE A 405 12.97 14.30 -1.32
N THR A 406 13.09 14.16 0.00
CA THR A 406 13.30 12.87 0.66
C THR A 406 12.10 11.94 0.46
N GLY A 407 10.87 12.47 0.55
CA GLY A 407 9.64 11.74 0.25
C GLY A 407 9.60 11.27 -1.20
N PHE A 408 10.03 12.12 -2.15
CA PHE A 408 10.13 11.74 -3.57
C PHE A 408 11.06 10.54 -3.79
N PHE A 409 12.25 10.57 -3.19
CA PHE A 409 13.26 9.54 -3.43
C PHE A 409 13.14 8.29 -2.54
N ILE A 410 12.41 8.34 -1.42
CA ILE A 410 12.18 7.19 -0.52
C ILE A 410 10.75 6.65 -0.68
N GLY A 411 9.75 7.53 -0.54
CA GLY A 411 8.34 7.19 -0.66
C GLY A 411 7.97 6.74 -2.07
N GLY A 412 8.54 7.38 -3.10
CA GLY A 412 8.32 6.98 -4.50
C GLY A 412 8.73 5.53 -4.79
N PRO A 413 10.00 5.13 -4.55
CA PRO A 413 10.44 3.75 -4.71
C PRO A 413 9.69 2.76 -3.82
N SER A 414 9.37 3.17 -2.58
CA SER A 414 8.59 2.34 -1.65
C SER A 414 7.21 2.02 -2.23
N ASN A 415 6.51 3.02 -2.76
CA ASN A 415 5.21 2.84 -3.39
C ASN A 415 5.31 1.98 -4.65
N MET A 416 6.36 2.16 -5.47
CA MET A 416 6.54 1.37 -6.69
C MET A 416 6.81 -0.12 -6.39
N ILE A 417 7.59 -0.43 -5.34
CA ILE A 417 7.84 -1.81 -4.91
C ILE A 417 6.57 -2.47 -4.38
N SER A 418 5.84 -1.78 -3.50
CA SER A 418 4.64 -2.35 -2.87
C SER A 418 3.47 -2.55 -3.82
N SER A 419 3.41 -1.77 -4.90
CA SER A 419 2.25 -1.70 -5.80
C SER A 419 2.58 -2.29 -7.20
N ALA A 420 3.25 -1.55 -8.07
CA ALA A 420 3.51 -1.95 -9.45
C ALA A 420 4.39 -3.21 -9.54
N ILE A 421 5.49 -3.28 -8.78
CA ILE A 421 6.41 -4.41 -8.84
C ILE A 421 5.81 -5.65 -8.20
N SER A 422 5.11 -5.53 -7.07
CA SER A 422 4.40 -6.67 -6.48
C SER A 422 3.35 -7.24 -7.47
N ALA A 423 2.70 -6.35 -8.23
CA ALA A 423 1.79 -6.75 -9.29
C ALA A 423 2.47 -7.37 -10.53
N ASP A 424 3.65 -6.87 -10.90
CA ASP A 424 4.49 -7.46 -11.96
C ASP A 424 4.98 -8.85 -11.58
N LEU A 425 5.38 -9.06 -10.32
CA LEU A 425 5.80 -10.35 -9.77
C LEU A 425 4.63 -11.35 -9.71
N GLY A 426 3.43 -10.90 -9.31
CA GLY A 426 2.23 -11.73 -9.23
C GLY A 426 1.64 -12.14 -10.59
N ARG A 427 2.07 -11.52 -11.69
CA ARG A 427 1.59 -11.78 -13.06
C ARG A 427 2.70 -12.15 -14.06
N GLN A 428 3.79 -12.72 -13.55
CA GLN A 428 4.84 -13.25 -14.42
C GLN A 428 4.31 -14.38 -15.31
N ASP A 429 4.93 -14.58 -16.48
CA ASP A 429 4.46 -15.57 -17.46
C ASP A 429 4.50 -17.01 -16.92
N LEU A 430 5.33 -17.28 -15.90
CA LEU A 430 5.39 -18.53 -15.14
C LEU A 430 4.12 -18.82 -14.31
N VAL A 431 3.27 -17.81 -14.10
CA VAL A 431 2.03 -17.86 -13.31
C VAL A 431 0.80 -17.77 -14.22
N LYS A 432 0.95 -17.52 -15.53
CA LYS A 432 -0.17 -17.42 -16.49
C LYS A 432 -1.04 -18.68 -16.54
N GLY A 433 -0.47 -19.86 -16.33
CA GLY A 433 -1.19 -21.15 -16.32
C GLY A 433 -1.76 -21.56 -14.96
N SER A 434 -1.45 -20.84 -13.88
CA SER A 434 -1.90 -21.13 -12.52
C SER A 434 -2.42 -19.86 -11.89
N SER A 435 -3.74 -19.68 -11.91
CA SER A 435 -4.57 -18.90 -10.97
C SER A 435 -3.97 -17.68 -10.26
N GLU A 436 -4.73 -16.57 -10.24
CA GLU A 436 -4.56 -15.41 -9.36
C GLU A 436 -3.65 -15.66 -8.13
N ALA A 437 -2.35 -15.39 -8.26
CA ALA A 437 -1.37 -15.43 -7.17
C ALA A 437 -0.98 -14.01 -6.74
N LEU A 438 -1.69 -13.03 -7.26
CA LEU A 438 -1.38 -11.62 -7.15
C LEU A 438 -1.51 -11.16 -5.70
N ALA A 439 -2.61 -11.50 -5.01
CA ALA A 439 -2.76 -11.14 -3.61
C ALA A 439 -1.73 -11.84 -2.74
N THR A 440 -1.41 -13.12 -3.00
CA THR A 440 -0.37 -13.86 -2.25
C THR A 440 1.01 -13.26 -2.42
N VAL A 441 1.44 -12.95 -3.65
CA VAL A 441 2.75 -12.34 -3.91
C VAL A 441 2.82 -10.94 -3.30
N THR A 442 1.78 -10.13 -3.43
CA THR A 442 1.72 -8.82 -2.77
C THR A 442 1.73 -8.96 -1.25
N GLY A 443 1.03 -9.96 -0.69
CA GLY A 443 1.05 -10.26 0.74
C GLY A 443 2.43 -10.67 1.24
N ILE A 444 3.20 -11.43 0.47
CA ILE A 444 4.59 -11.80 0.80
C ILE A 444 5.50 -10.57 0.78
N VAL A 445 5.45 -9.77 -0.28
CA VAL A 445 6.28 -8.58 -0.42
C VAL A 445 5.95 -7.56 0.67
N ASP A 446 4.67 -7.19 0.82
CA ASP A 446 4.24 -6.19 1.79
C ASP A 446 4.36 -6.70 3.24
N GLY A 447 4.14 -7.99 3.47
CA GLY A 447 4.29 -8.65 4.77
C GLY A 447 5.73 -8.60 5.26
N THR A 448 6.68 -9.01 4.41
CA THR A 448 8.12 -8.91 4.69
C THR A 448 8.54 -7.46 4.89
N GLY A 449 8.00 -6.55 4.05
CA GLY A 449 8.12 -5.10 4.23
C GLY A 449 7.73 -4.64 5.63
N SER A 450 6.56 -5.08 6.10
CA SER A 450 5.98 -4.69 7.39
C SER A 450 6.74 -5.26 8.58
N VAL A 451 7.33 -6.46 8.46
CA VAL A 451 8.29 -6.98 9.45
C VAL A 451 9.47 -6.02 9.58
N GLY A 452 10.04 -5.57 8.46
CA GLY A 452 11.09 -4.55 8.45
C GLY A 452 10.65 -3.25 9.14
N ALA A 453 9.44 -2.76 8.85
CA ALA A 453 8.88 -1.59 9.51
C ALA A 453 8.71 -1.74 11.02
N ALA A 454 8.25 -2.90 11.49
CA ALA A 454 8.08 -3.21 12.91
C ALA A 454 9.42 -3.22 13.65
N VAL A 455 10.43 -3.90 13.09
CA VAL A 455 11.81 -3.90 13.60
C VAL A 455 12.38 -2.48 13.60
N GLY A 456 12.08 -1.70 12.56
CA GLY A 456 12.41 -0.29 12.45
C GLY A 456 11.98 0.56 13.63
N GLN A 457 10.71 0.45 14.02
CA GLN A 457 10.16 1.27 15.11
C GLN A 457 10.93 1.03 16.42
N TYR A 458 11.30 -0.22 16.69
CA TYR A 458 12.08 -0.58 17.87
C TYR A 458 13.56 -0.12 17.78
N LEU A 459 14.19 -0.27 16.61
CA LEU A 459 15.59 0.14 16.45
C LEU A 459 15.76 1.66 16.44
N VAL A 460 14.82 2.40 15.86
CA VAL A 460 14.86 3.87 15.82
C VAL A 460 14.81 4.46 17.22
N SER A 461 13.91 3.98 18.09
CA SER A 461 13.84 4.44 19.48
C SER A 461 15.14 4.15 20.22
N LEU A 462 15.66 2.92 20.12
CA LEU A 462 16.90 2.51 20.81
C LEU A 462 18.13 3.30 20.35
N ILE A 463 18.24 3.61 19.07
CA ILE A 463 19.34 4.44 18.53
C ILE A 463 19.16 5.89 18.97
N GLN A 464 17.93 6.41 18.93
CA GLN A 464 17.64 7.79 19.30
C GLN A 464 17.95 8.07 20.78
N GLU A 465 17.62 7.16 21.69
CA GLU A 465 17.87 7.31 23.12
C GLU A 465 19.36 7.22 23.46
N ASN A 466 20.10 6.27 22.88
CA ASN A 466 21.49 6.02 23.26
C ASN A 466 22.51 6.88 22.50
N LEU A 467 22.23 7.20 21.23
CA LEU A 467 23.19 7.83 20.31
C LEU A 467 22.69 9.17 19.76
N GLY A 468 21.38 9.42 19.77
CA GLY A 468 20.77 10.66 19.28
C GLY A 468 20.38 10.63 17.79
N TRP A 469 19.67 11.67 17.36
CA TRP A 469 19.03 11.75 16.04
C TRP A 469 19.96 11.66 14.83
N MET A 470 21.22 12.11 14.95
CA MET A 470 22.17 12.02 13.84
C MET A 470 22.46 10.57 13.44
N TRP A 471 22.54 9.66 14.42
CA TRP A 471 22.76 8.24 14.18
C TRP A 471 21.54 7.53 13.62
N VAL A 472 20.34 8.01 13.93
CA VAL A 472 19.09 7.55 13.29
C VAL A 472 19.14 7.80 11.78
N PHE A 473 19.61 8.98 11.35
CA PHE A 473 19.76 9.27 9.92
C PHE A 473 20.86 8.42 9.25
N TYR A 474 22.00 8.19 9.92
CA TYR A 474 23.02 7.27 9.38
C TYR A 474 22.51 5.83 9.27
N PHE A 475 21.70 5.39 10.23
CA PHE A 475 21.00 4.11 10.15
C PHE A 475 20.05 4.06 8.95
N PHE A 476 19.28 5.12 8.67
CA PHE A 476 18.45 5.19 7.46
C PHE A 476 19.26 5.14 6.16
N ILE A 477 20.42 5.79 6.12
CA ILE A 477 21.34 5.72 4.98
C ILE A 477 21.85 4.29 4.79
N LEU A 478 22.23 3.61 5.87
CA LEU A 478 22.65 2.21 5.83
C LEU A 478 21.54 1.31 5.28
N MET A 479 20.32 1.41 5.81
CA MET A 479 19.18 0.60 5.37
C MET A 479 18.79 0.88 3.91
N THR A 480 18.84 2.14 3.48
CA THR A 480 18.60 2.53 2.08
C THR A 480 19.68 1.96 1.17
N SER A 481 20.94 1.94 1.61
CA SER A 481 22.05 1.35 0.85
C SER A 481 21.92 -0.18 0.76
N SER A 482 21.51 -0.84 1.84
CA SER A 482 21.18 -2.28 1.84
C SER A 482 20.07 -2.63 0.86
N THR A 483 19.08 -1.75 0.70
CA THR A 483 18.03 -1.90 -0.32
C THR A 483 18.65 -2.01 -1.71
N ILE A 484 19.58 -1.12 -2.06
CA ILE A 484 20.30 -1.11 -3.35
C ILE A 484 21.09 -2.42 -3.53
N LEU A 485 21.75 -2.90 -2.48
CA LEU A 485 22.50 -4.15 -2.52
C LEU A 485 21.60 -5.36 -2.83
N PHE A 486 20.43 -5.45 -2.20
CA PHE A 486 19.49 -6.56 -2.46
C PHE A 486 18.89 -6.54 -3.87
N ILE A 487 18.66 -5.35 -4.46
CA ILE A 487 18.16 -5.24 -5.84
C ILE A 487 19.29 -5.30 -6.90
N SER A 488 20.56 -5.22 -6.51
CA SER A 488 21.71 -5.24 -7.43
C SER A 488 21.73 -6.39 -8.45
N PRO A 489 21.45 -7.67 -8.10
CA PRO A 489 21.41 -8.73 -9.10
C PRO A 489 20.31 -8.52 -10.16
N LEU A 490 19.17 -7.94 -9.76
CA LEU A 490 18.06 -7.63 -10.66
C LEU A 490 18.41 -6.46 -11.59
N ILE A 491 19.07 -5.43 -11.05
CA ILE A 491 19.59 -4.30 -11.83
C ILE A 491 20.55 -4.79 -12.91
N VAL A 492 21.53 -5.63 -12.54
CA VAL A 492 22.52 -6.16 -13.48
C VAL A 492 21.85 -6.95 -14.61
N ARG A 493 20.83 -7.76 -14.28
CA ARG A 493 20.06 -8.52 -15.26
C ARG A 493 19.31 -7.60 -16.23
N GLU A 494 18.58 -6.61 -15.73
CA GLU A 494 17.80 -5.68 -16.57
C GLU A 494 18.70 -4.78 -17.43
N ILE A 495 19.82 -4.29 -16.90
CA ILE A 495 20.79 -3.48 -17.66
C ILE A 495 21.43 -4.30 -18.78
N LYS A 496 21.80 -5.56 -18.52
CA LYS A 496 22.35 -6.44 -19.57
C LYS A 496 21.36 -6.65 -20.71
N LEU A 497 20.08 -6.84 -20.40
CA LEU A 497 19.01 -6.96 -21.40
C LEU A 497 18.88 -5.67 -22.23
N LEU A 498 18.86 -4.50 -21.58
CA LEU A 498 18.80 -3.21 -22.29
C LEU A 498 20.01 -3.01 -23.22
N LEU A 499 21.21 -3.31 -22.75
CA LEU A 499 22.43 -3.20 -23.56
C LEU A 499 22.41 -4.17 -24.74
N HIS A 500 21.85 -5.38 -24.56
CA HIS A 500 21.69 -6.35 -25.63
C HIS A 500 20.68 -5.88 -26.68
N GLU A 501 19.49 -5.44 -26.26
CA GLU A 501 18.47 -4.87 -27.14
C GLU A 501 18.99 -3.66 -27.93
N ARG A 502 19.78 -2.80 -27.29
CA ARG A 502 20.40 -1.64 -27.96
C ARG A 502 21.44 -2.07 -28.99
N ARG A 503 22.26 -3.09 -28.68
CA ARG A 503 23.22 -3.66 -29.64
C ARG A 503 22.51 -4.25 -30.86
N LEU A 504 21.41 -4.99 -30.65
CA LEU A 504 20.63 -5.56 -31.75
C LEU A 504 20.03 -4.46 -32.65
N ARG A 505 19.52 -3.37 -32.07
CA ARG A 505 19.02 -2.22 -32.85
C ARG A 505 20.12 -1.57 -33.69
N MET A 506 21.31 -1.33 -33.11
CA MET A 506 22.43 -0.77 -33.88
C MET A 506 23.01 -1.72 -34.94
N LEU A 507 22.74 -3.03 -34.85
CA LEU A 507 23.11 -4.00 -35.89
C LEU A 507 22.06 -4.10 -37.00
N ALA A 508 20.85 -3.61 -36.76
CA ALA A 508 19.73 -3.61 -37.71
C ALA A 508 19.62 -2.29 -38.50
N GLU A 509 20.16 -1.19 -37.95
CA GLU A 509 20.42 0.08 -38.63
C GLU A 509 21.72 0.01 -39.46
#